data_AF-A0A3Q9S669-F1
#
_entry.id   AF-A0A3Q9S669-F1
#
_cell.length_a   1.000
_cell.length_b   1.000
_cell.length_c   1.000
_cell.angle_alpha   90.00
_cell.angle_beta   90.00
_cell.angle_gamma   90.00
#
_symmetry.space_group_name_H-M   'P 1'
#
loop_
_entity.id
_entity.type
_entity.pdbx_description
1 polymer ?
#
loop_
_entity_poly.entity_id
_entity_poly.type
_entity_poly.pdbx_seq_one_letter_code
_entity_poly.pdbx_strand_id
1 'polypeptide(L)'
;MAQIEITKNQYNTICDTYGCSNIGTMVIGKPGENMGQRVIMCDECLQNIINAAPLDMILNRPELNEHFESEEINLDDQKHTPTKDYSEMKFNELKEIASSKGITVPFGTSKDDLVKLIEDKS
;
A
#
# COMPACT_ATOMS: atom_id res chain seq x y z
N MET A 1 -3.01 -21.44 -10.51
CA MET A 1 -3.87 -20.65 -9.59
C MET A 1 -4.56 -19.56 -10.40
N ALA A 2 -5.82 -19.22 -10.11
CA ALA A 2 -6.50 -18.14 -10.83
C ALA A 2 -6.04 -16.79 -10.28
N GLN A 3 -5.43 -15.96 -11.12
CA GLN A 3 -4.98 -14.61 -10.75
C GLN A 3 -6.18 -13.67 -10.71
N ILE A 4 -6.33 -12.94 -9.60
CA ILE A 4 -7.32 -11.85 -9.47
C ILE A 4 -6.61 -10.53 -9.75
N GLU A 5 -7.28 -9.66 -10.50
CA GLU A 5 -6.88 -8.31 -10.80
C GLU A 5 -7.81 -7.32 -10.08
N ILE A 6 -7.21 -6.31 -9.45
CA ILE A 6 -7.93 -5.20 -8.84
C ILE A 6 -7.45 -3.91 -9.52
N THR A 7 -8.35 -3.20 -10.20
CA THR A 7 -8.04 -1.95 -10.90
C THR A 7 -9.00 -0.84 -10.50
N LYS A 8 -8.62 0.41 -10.79
CA LYS A 8 -9.52 1.56 -10.59
C LYS A 8 -10.67 1.51 -11.59
N ASN A 9 -11.87 1.74 -11.09
CA ASN A 9 -13.03 1.94 -11.93
C ASN A 9 -12.92 3.28 -12.67
N GLN A 10 -13.11 3.25 -13.98
CA GLN A 10 -13.09 4.44 -14.83
C GLN A 10 -14.51 4.98 -15.10
N TYR A 11 -15.53 4.28 -14.61
CA TYR A 11 -16.94 4.58 -14.86
C TYR A 11 -17.64 5.02 -13.57
N ASN A 12 -18.57 5.98 -13.66
CA ASN A 12 -19.43 6.37 -12.54
C ASN A 12 -20.56 5.35 -12.37
N THR A 13 -20.23 4.20 -11.82
CA THR A 13 -21.14 3.07 -11.59
C THR A 13 -21.35 2.83 -10.10
N ILE A 14 -22.54 2.38 -9.72
CA ILE A 14 -22.87 2.07 -8.33
C ILE A 14 -22.15 0.78 -7.92
N CYS A 15 -21.76 0.68 -6.65
CA CYS A 15 -21.22 -0.51 -6.04
C CYS A 15 -22.19 -1.70 -6.20
N ASP A 16 -21.68 -2.86 -6.65
CA ASP A 16 -22.47 -4.08 -6.83
C ASP A 16 -22.84 -4.77 -5.50
N THR A 17 -22.26 -4.30 -4.39
CA THR A 17 -22.58 -4.86 -3.07
C THR A 17 -24.03 -4.56 -2.72
N TYR A 18 -24.81 -5.62 -2.42
CA TYR A 18 -26.23 -5.50 -2.10
C TYR A 18 -26.48 -4.49 -0.96
N GLY A 19 -27.37 -3.54 -1.20
CA GLY A 19 -27.71 -2.49 -0.23
C GLY A 19 -26.71 -1.34 -0.13
N CYS A 20 -25.60 -1.38 -0.87
CA CYS A 20 -24.69 -0.25 -0.99
C CYS A 20 -25.14 0.70 -2.10
N SER A 21 -25.20 2.00 -1.81
CA SER A 21 -25.51 3.05 -2.79
C SER A 21 -24.31 3.92 -3.15
N ASN A 22 -23.11 3.58 -2.67
CA ASN A 22 -21.89 4.32 -2.96
C ASN A 22 -21.45 4.10 -4.41
N ILE A 23 -20.70 5.06 -4.95
CA ILE A 23 -20.03 4.88 -6.24
C ILE A 23 -18.88 3.88 -6.07
N GLY A 24 -18.83 2.90 -6.97
CA GLY A 24 -17.75 1.93 -7.00
C GLY A 24 -16.49 2.54 -7.59
N THR A 25 -15.42 2.55 -6.81
CA THR A 25 -14.10 3.10 -7.15
C THR A 25 -13.16 2.04 -7.70
N MET A 26 -13.49 0.76 -7.50
CA MET A 26 -12.64 -0.39 -7.80
C MET A 26 -13.38 -1.40 -8.67
N VAL A 27 -12.63 -2.10 -9.52
CA VAL A 27 -13.10 -3.22 -10.34
C VAL A 27 -12.27 -4.44 -9.99
N ILE A 28 -12.95 -5.54 -9.66
CA ILE A 28 -12.36 -6.79 -9.20
C ILE A 28 -12.77 -7.89 -10.17
N GLY A 29 -11.81 -8.62 -10.73
CA GLY A 29 -12.11 -9.72 -11.66
C GLY A 29 -10.85 -10.47 -12.09
N LYS A 30 -10.94 -11.26 -13.16
CA LYS A 30 -9.78 -11.96 -13.74
C LYS A 30 -9.25 -11.24 -14.98
N PRO A 31 -7.95 -11.39 -15.27
CA PRO A 31 -7.38 -10.94 -16.54
C PRO A 31 -8.16 -11.52 -17.73
N GLY A 32 -8.54 -10.67 -18.68
CA GLY A 32 -9.28 -11.06 -19.88
C GLY A 32 -10.81 -11.16 -19.74
N GLU A 33 -11.37 -11.00 -18.54
CA GLU A 33 -12.84 -10.90 -18.37
C GLU A 33 -13.38 -9.56 -18.85
N ASN A 34 -14.55 -9.60 -19.52
CA ASN A 34 -15.28 -8.40 -19.89
C ASN A 34 -15.85 -7.71 -18.66
N MET A 35 -16.10 -6.39 -18.73
CA MET A 35 -16.58 -5.61 -17.57
C MET A 35 -17.87 -6.16 -16.94
N GLY A 36 -18.81 -6.70 -17.72
CA GLY A 36 -20.04 -7.30 -17.17
C GLY A 36 -19.84 -8.61 -16.38
N GLN A 37 -18.63 -9.15 -16.39
CA GLN A 37 -18.23 -10.33 -15.61
C GLN A 37 -17.41 -9.94 -14.36
N ARG A 38 -17.03 -8.67 -14.25
CA ARG A 38 -16.24 -8.13 -13.14
C ARG A 38 -17.18 -7.50 -12.11
N VAL A 39 -16.69 -7.40 -10.87
CA VAL A 39 -17.43 -6.80 -9.75
C VAL A 39 -16.94 -5.39 -9.52
N ILE A 40 -17.87 -4.44 -9.45
CA ILE A 40 -17.62 -3.03 -9.14
C ILE A 40 -17.86 -2.81 -7.65
N MET A 41 -16.87 -2.25 -6.95
CA MET A 41 -16.91 -2.12 -5.50
C MET A 41 -16.43 -0.74 -5.04
N CYS A 42 -17.08 -0.18 -4.02
CA CYS A 42 -16.61 1.02 -3.34
C CYS A 42 -15.54 0.67 -2.30
N ASP A 43 -14.73 1.65 -1.92
CA ASP A 43 -13.64 1.47 -0.96
C ASP A 43 -14.15 0.92 0.40
N GLU A 44 -15.30 1.39 0.87
CA GLU A 44 -15.89 0.96 2.15
C GLU A 44 -16.26 -0.52 2.14
N CYS A 45 -16.94 -1.00 1.09
CA CYS A 45 -17.29 -2.42 0.97
C CYS A 45 -16.05 -3.30 0.82
N LEU A 46 -15.04 -2.83 0.08
CA LEU A 46 -13.78 -3.55 -0.07
C LEU A 46 -13.06 -3.68 1.28
N GLN A 47 -12.98 -2.59 2.05
CA GLN A 47 -12.39 -2.61 3.39
C GLN A 47 -13.15 -3.53 4.34
N ASN A 48 -14.50 -3.53 4.29
CA ASN A 48 -15.30 -4.44 5.09
C ASN A 48 -15.01 -5.91 4.77
N ILE A 49 -14.80 -6.26 3.49
CA ILE A 49 -14.41 -7.61 3.09
C ILE A 49 -13.02 -7.95 3.61
N ILE A 50 -12.05 -7.04 3.47
CA ILE A 50 -10.67 -7.26 3.96
C ILE A 50 -10.67 -7.47 5.48
N ASN A 51 -11.45 -6.67 6.22
CA ASN A 51 -11.54 -6.76 7.67
C ASN A 51 -12.34 -7.97 8.16
N ALA A 52 -13.34 -8.41 7.39
CA ALA A 52 -14.10 -9.62 7.67
C ALA A 52 -13.37 -10.89 7.25
N ALA A 53 -12.40 -10.79 6.33
CA ALA A 53 -11.56 -11.91 5.95
C ALA A 53 -10.67 -12.29 7.14
N PRO A 54 -10.69 -13.56 7.60
CA PRO A 54 -9.77 -14.00 8.62
C PRO A 54 -8.36 -14.02 8.03
N LEU A 55 -7.62 -12.91 8.21
CA LEU A 55 -6.23 -12.75 7.77
C LEU A 55 -5.37 -13.94 8.21
N ASP A 56 -5.63 -14.48 9.40
CA ASP A 56 -4.99 -15.70 9.92
C ASP A 56 -5.19 -16.93 9.04
N MET A 57 -6.37 -17.11 8.42
CA MET A 57 -6.60 -18.24 7.49
C MET A 57 -5.95 -18.03 6.13
N ILE A 58 -5.59 -16.79 5.78
CA ILE A 58 -4.91 -16.47 4.51
C ILE A 58 -3.40 -16.60 4.71
N LEU A 59 -2.87 -16.05 5.80
CA LEU A 59 -1.45 -16.08 6.13
C LEU A 59 -0.95 -17.50 6.46
N ASN A 60 -1.79 -18.34 7.07
CA ASN A 60 -1.43 -19.72 7.42
C ASN A 60 -1.81 -20.77 6.35
N ARG A 61 -1.99 -20.37 5.08
CA ARG A 61 -2.23 -21.35 4.01
C ARG A 61 -0.94 -22.12 3.71
N PRO A 62 -0.98 -23.47 3.65
CA PRO A 62 0.20 -24.28 3.34
C PRO A 62 0.89 -23.86 2.01
N GLU A 63 0.08 -23.46 1.04
CA GLU A 63 0.49 -23.01 -0.30
C GLU A 63 1.16 -21.62 -0.30
N LEU A 64 1.00 -20.83 0.76
CA LEU A 64 1.65 -19.52 0.91
C LEU A 64 3.07 -19.67 1.45
N ASN A 65 3.34 -20.68 2.28
CA ASN A 65 4.67 -20.98 2.81
C ASN A 65 5.68 -21.32 1.71
N GLU A 66 5.24 -21.98 0.62
CA GLU A 66 6.09 -22.25 -0.56
C GLU A 66 6.56 -20.97 -1.28
N HIS A 67 5.91 -19.82 -1.04
CA HIS A 67 6.30 -18.50 -1.56
C HIS A 67 7.07 -17.64 -0.55
N PHE A 68 7.11 -18.03 0.73
CA PHE A 68 7.93 -17.38 1.75
C PHE A 68 9.29 -18.05 1.95
N GLU A 69 9.48 -19.27 1.44
CA GLU A 69 10.76 -19.99 1.50
C GLU A 69 11.84 -19.44 0.53
N SER A 70 11.55 -18.41 -0.26
CA SER A 70 12.57 -17.70 -1.06
C SER A 70 13.15 -16.45 -0.39
N GLU A 71 12.73 -16.09 0.82
CA GLU A 71 13.45 -15.08 1.61
C GLU A 71 13.61 -15.59 3.04
N GLU A 72 14.74 -16.25 3.31
CA GLU A 72 15.24 -16.46 4.66
C GLU A 72 15.37 -15.09 5.36
N ILE A 73 14.33 -14.70 6.10
CA ILE A 73 14.46 -13.64 7.09
C ILE A 73 15.21 -14.26 8.27
N ASN A 74 16.54 -14.22 8.21
CA ASN A 74 17.40 -14.50 9.36
C ASN A 74 17.07 -13.46 10.44
N LEU A 75 16.28 -13.86 11.44
CA LEU A 75 16.30 -13.21 12.74
C LEU A 75 17.64 -13.55 13.40
N ASP A 76 18.34 -12.51 13.84
CA ASP A 76 19.66 -12.53 14.48
C ASP A 76 20.86 -12.60 13.53
N ASP A 77 21.14 -11.51 12.81
CA ASP A 77 22.45 -10.86 12.95
C ASP A 77 22.50 -9.45 12.34
N GLN A 78 23.05 -8.53 13.13
CA GLN A 78 23.52 -7.17 12.79
C GLN A 78 22.48 -6.06 12.56
N LYS A 79 22.57 -5.06 13.47
CA LYS A 79 22.22 -3.65 13.25
C LYS A 79 22.68 -3.18 11.86
N HIS A 80 21.81 -3.22 10.87
CA HIS A 80 21.86 -2.31 9.73
C HIS A 80 20.65 -1.40 9.88
N THR A 81 20.89 -0.22 10.47
CA THR A 81 20.05 0.95 10.24
C THR A 81 19.87 1.08 8.73
N PRO A 82 18.65 1.03 8.17
CA PRO A 82 18.48 1.37 6.77
C PRO A 82 18.89 2.83 6.64
N THR A 83 20.08 3.07 6.08
CA THR A 83 20.45 4.38 5.53
C THR A 83 19.44 4.64 4.42
N LYS A 84 18.31 5.25 4.79
CA LYS A 84 17.33 5.75 3.85
C LYS A 84 18.08 6.77 3.00
N ASP A 85 18.31 6.43 1.74
CA ASP A 85 18.89 7.39 0.80
C ASP A 85 17.83 8.45 0.50
N TYR A 86 17.87 9.52 1.28
CA TYR A 86 16.97 10.66 1.16
C TYR A 86 17.27 11.49 -0.10
N SER A 87 18.40 11.24 -0.78
CA SER A 87 18.85 11.98 -1.96
C SER A 87 17.93 11.79 -3.16
N GLU A 88 17.31 10.62 -3.29
CA GLU A 88 16.40 10.30 -4.40
C GLU A 88 14.94 10.72 -4.15
N MET A 89 14.57 11.01 -2.90
CA MET A 89 13.19 11.35 -2.53
C MET A 89 12.76 12.73 -3.07
N LYS A 90 11.46 12.88 -3.34
CA LYS A 90 10.90 14.18 -3.73
C LYS A 90 10.87 15.11 -2.52
N PHE A 91 10.99 16.42 -2.77
CA PHE A 91 10.99 17.42 -1.70
C PHE A 91 9.74 17.36 -0.81
N ASN A 92 8.58 17.01 -1.37
CA ASN A 92 7.34 16.85 -0.60
C ASN A 92 7.39 15.63 0.33
N GLU A 93 7.96 14.51 -0.11
CA GLU A 93 8.14 13.29 0.71
C GLU A 93 9.11 13.58 1.87
N LEU A 94 10.18 14.33 1.60
CA LEU A 94 11.11 14.77 2.63
C LEU A 94 10.44 15.70 3.66
N LYS A 95 9.51 16.57 3.23
CA LYS A 95 8.72 17.42 4.15
C LYS A 95 7.78 16.61 5.04
N GLU A 96 7.15 15.58 4.50
CA GLU A 96 6.31 14.67 5.28
C GLU A 96 7.12 13.90 6.33
N ILE A 97 8.31 13.40 5.94
CA ILE A 97 9.25 12.74 6.86
C ILE A 97 9.71 13.71 7.94
N ALA A 98 10.14 14.92 7.57
CA ALA A 98 10.53 15.95 8.52
C ALA A 98 9.40 16.28 9.52
N SER A 99 8.17 16.41 9.02
CA SER A 99 6.99 16.64 9.86
C SER A 99 6.73 15.46 10.82
N SER A 100 6.84 14.22 10.34
CA SER A 100 6.70 13.02 11.20
C SER A 100 7.79 12.91 12.27
N LYS A 101 8.97 13.48 12.03
CA LYS A 101 10.10 13.55 12.98
C LYS A 101 10.06 14.80 13.87
N GLY A 102 9.03 15.65 13.74
CA GLY A 102 8.93 16.91 14.49
C GLY A 102 10.04 17.90 14.13
N ILE A 103 10.49 17.91 12.88
CA ILE A 103 11.45 18.87 12.34
C ILE A 103 10.68 20.00 11.67
N THR A 104 10.80 21.21 12.22
CA THR A 104 10.26 22.41 11.58
C THR A 104 11.16 22.78 10.40
N VAL A 105 10.61 22.80 9.19
CA VAL A 105 11.35 23.16 7.97
C VAL A 105 11.24 24.68 7.75
N PRO A 106 12.34 25.45 7.83
CA PRO A 106 12.33 26.89 7.56
C PRO A 106 11.89 27.24 6.13
N PHE A 107 11.38 28.45 5.95
CA PHE A 107 11.05 28.95 4.63
C PHE A 107 12.33 29.16 3.81
N GLY A 108 12.41 28.56 2.62
CA GLY A 108 13.59 28.63 1.74
C GLY A 108 14.61 27.49 1.90
N THR A 109 14.33 26.46 2.71
CA THR A 109 15.20 25.28 2.82
C THR A 109 15.30 24.52 1.50
N SER A 110 16.53 24.29 1.03
CA SER A 110 16.81 23.50 -0.18
C SER A 110 16.56 22.01 0.07
N LYS A 111 16.48 21.21 -1.01
CA LYS A 111 16.33 19.74 -0.88
C LYS A 111 17.50 19.13 -0.10
N ASP A 112 18.72 19.55 -0.41
CA ASP A 112 19.94 19.01 0.21
C ASP A 112 20.03 19.38 1.70
N ASP A 113 19.58 20.59 2.08
CA ASP A 113 19.52 21.00 3.49
C ASP A 113 18.43 20.23 4.26
N LEU A 114 17.31 19.92 3.61
CA LEU A 114 16.25 19.12 4.21
C LEU A 114 16.69 17.67 4.44
N VAL A 115 17.47 17.09 3.53
CA VAL A 115 18.10 15.78 3.70
C VAL A 115 19.00 15.78 4.94
N LYS A 116 19.92 16.74 5.05
CA LYS A 116 20.82 16.86 6.21
C LYS A 116 20.05 16.99 7.53
N LEU A 117 18.99 17.79 7.56
CA LEU A 117 18.16 17.94 8.77
C LEU A 117 17.48 16.63 9.20
N ILE A 118 17.08 15.79 8.24
CA ILE A 118 16.45 14.49 8.49
C ILE A 118 17.50 13.46 8.95
N GLU A 119 18.71 13.51 8.40
CA GLU A 119 19.85 12.66 8.76
C GLU A 119 20.39 12.99 10.15
N ASP A 120 20.56 14.28 10.50
CA ASP A 120 21.02 14.75 11.82
C ASP A 120 20.10 14.32 12.97
N LYS A 121 18.84 13.99 12.66
CA LYS A 121 17.81 13.52 13.59
C LYS A 121 17.50 12.02 13.48
N SER A 122 18.29 11.25 12.73
CA SER A 122 18.21 9.77 12.67
C SER A 122 19.10 9.14 13.72
#